data_AF-A0A517DQG1-F1
#
_entry.id   AF-A0A517DQG1-F1
#
_cell.length_a   1.000
_cell.length_b   1.000
_cell.length_c   1.000
_cell.angle_alpha   90.00
_cell.angle_beta   90.00
_cell.angle_gamma   90.00
#
_symmetry.space_group_name_H-M   'P 1'
#
loop_
_entity.id
_entity.type
_entity.pdbx_description
1 polymer ?
#
loop_
_entity_poly.entity_id
_entity_poly.type
_entity_poly.pdbx_seq_one_letter_code
_entity_poly.pdbx_strand_id
1 'polypeptide(L)'
;MEYKYMEQSRLPACTLDEALFFKLWEIFGQDGEFLWHAAVGTGDDLLGKREERSTQTVQSLDELIALAKSLSHIDQLSLTIEVPDQGTMALSFKNFVPVSGRIIVTGQEEKWVQDRFDACLALFNARKKDLNTLIYTRLGFGVVQTVIPLSSMFVVVMLAAGLLIPAEIRHSEWLWWITAATVVITLRLAYTVSDKLILYCMANYPYIKWQER
;
A
#
# COMPACT_ATOMS: atom_id res chain seq x y z
N MET A 1 -9.20 -12.50 -27.10
CA MET A 1 -8.03 -12.20 -27.95
C MET A 1 -6.78 -12.36 -27.11
N GLU A 2 -5.72 -12.94 -27.65
CA GLU A 2 -4.43 -13.04 -26.95
C GLU A 2 -3.61 -11.78 -27.30
N TYR A 3 -3.20 -10.99 -26.30
CA TYR A 3 -2.36 -9.81 -26.50
C TYR A 3 -0.90 -10.24 -26.65
N LYS A 4 -0.20 -9.64 -27.62
CA LYS A 4 1.17 -10.04 -27.98
C LYS A 4 2.23 -9.37 -27.10
N TYR A 5 1.93 -8.17 -26.60
CA TYR A 5 2.87 -7.36 -25.85
C TYR A 5 2.30 -6.99 -24.48
N MET A 6 3.18 -6.92 -23.48
CA MET A 6 2.83 -6.59 -22.10
C MET A 6 3.96 -5.82 -21.44
N GLU A 7 3.61 -4.70 -20.80
CA GLU A 7 4.48 -3.97 -19.90
C GLU A 7 3.85 -3.90 -18.51
N GLN A 8 4.69 -4.01 -17.47
CA GLN A 8 4.21 -3.95 -16.08
C GLN A 8 5.24 -3.33 -15.15
N SER A 9 4.77 -2.58 -14.17
CA SER A 9 5.63 -2.00 -13.13
C SER A 9 4.86 -1.68 -11.85
N ARG A 10 5.63 -1.30 -10.83
CA ARG A 10 5.08 -0.79 -9.58
C ARG A 10 4.85 0.72 -9.71
N LEU A 11 3.67 1.15 -9.28
CA LEU A 11 3.38 2.56 -9.12
C LEU A 11 3.92 3.04 -7.76
N PRO A 12 4.36 4.30 -7.63
CA PRO A 12 4.81 4.84 -6.35
C PRO A 12 3.63 5.16 -5.43
N ALA A 13 3.93 5.42 -4.14
CA ALA A 13 2.97 6.10 -3.28
C ALA A 13 2.75 7.52 -3.80
N CYS A 14 1.50 7.96 -3.91
CA CYS A 14 1.16 9.23 -4.57
C CYS A 14 -0.10 9.89 -3.98
N THR A 15 -0.30 11.16 -4.32
CA THR A 15 -1.56 11.87 -4.06
C THR A 15 -2.46 11.83 -5.28
N LEU A 16 -3.74 11.57 -5.03
CA LEU A 16 -4.80 11.61 -6.02
C LEU A 16 -5.50 12.97 -5.93
N ASP A 17 -5.69 13.62 -7.06
CA ASP A 17 -6.47 14.85 -7.20
C ASP A 17 -7.31 14.76 -8.48
N GLU A 18 -8.24 15.70 -8.68
CA GLU A 18 -9.07 15.73 -9.90
C GLU A 18 -8.21 15.84 -11.15
N ALA A 19 -7.18 16.69 -11.12
CA ALA A 19 -6.30 16.91 -12.25
C ALA A 19 -5.57 15.63 -12.68
N LEU A 20 -5.21 14.75 -11.74
CA LEU A 20 -4.64 13.44 -12.05
C LEU A 20 -5.67 12.59 -12.79
N PHE A 21 -6.91 12.50 -12.30
CA PHE A 21 -7.95 11.69 -12.94
C PHE A 21 -8.32 12.21 -14.34
N PHE A 22 -8.43 13.52 -14.53
CA PHE A 22 -8.67 14.10 -15.86
C PHE A 22 -7.51 13.81 -16.83
N LYS A 23 -6.25 14.01 -16.41
CA LYS A 23 -5.09 13.66 -17.25
C LYS A 23 -5.01 12.19 -17.57
N LEU A 24 -5.40 11.34 -16.63
CA LEU A 24 -5.46 9.91 -16.82
C LEU A 24 -6.52 9.55 -17.89
N TRP A 25 -7.69 10.19 -17.83
CA TRP A 25 -8.74 10.07 -18.85
C TRP A 25 -8.29 10.57 -20.23
N GLU A 26 -7.55 11.69 -20.28
CA GLU A 26 -6.95 12.20 -21.52
C GLU A 26 -6.00 11.18 -22.14
N ILE A 27 -5.17 10.50 -21.34
CA ILE A 27 -4.25 9.45 -21.81
C ILE A 27 -5.04 8.26 -22.41
N PHE A 28 -6.16 7.88 -21.80
CA PHE A 28 -6.98 6.77 -22.29
C PHE A 28 -7.78 7.12 -23.54
N GLY A 29 -8.25 8.36 -23.65
CA GLY A 29 -9.07 8.83 -24.76
C GLY A 29 -8.30 9.25 -26.01
N GLN A 30 -6.97 9.16 -26.04
CA GLN A 30 -6.18 9.61 -27.20
C GLN A 30 -6.50 8.83 -28.48
N ASP A 31 -6.91 7.57 -28.36
CA ASP A 31 -7.21 6.68 -29.49
C ASP A 31 -8.72 6.57 -29.78
N GLY A 32 -9.55 7.41 -29.15
CA GLY A 32 -11.00 7.43 -29.34
C GLY A 32 -11.78 6.88 -28.14
N GLU A 33 -12.86 6.15 -28.44
CA GLU A 33 -13.73 5.56 -27.42
C GLU A 33 -13.05 4.40 -26.70
N PHE A 34 -13.27 4.31 -25.40
CA PHE A 34 -12.75 3.22 -24.56
C PHE A 34 -13.79 2.77 -23.55
N LEU A 35 -13.73 1.49 -23.18
CA LEU A 35 -14.50 0.93 -22.09
C LEU A 35 -13.64 0.99 -20.83
N TRP A 36 -14.26 1.25 -19.68
CA TRP A 36 -13.55 1.25 -18.42
C TRP A 36 -14.43 0.76 -17.28
N HIS A 37 -13.77 0.30 -16.24
CA HIS A 37 -14.38 -0.17 -15.01
C HIS A 37 -13.49 0.25 -13.84
N ALA A 38 -14.09 0.86 -12.81
CA ALA A 38 -13.39 1.11 -11.56
C ALA A 38 -14.09 0.47 -10.37
N ALA A 39 -13.27 -0.02 -9.45
CA ALA A 39 -13.69 -0.49 -8.13
C ALA A 39 -12.90 0.24 -7.05
N VAL A 40 -13.61 0.83 -6.09
CA VAL A 40 -13.02 1.53 -4.96
C VAL A 40 -13.37 0.78 -3.68
N GLY A 41 -12.38 0.51 -2.83
CA GLY A 41 -12.63 -0.07 -1.51
C GLY A 41 -12.87 0.98 -0.45
N THR A 42 -13.84 0.71 0.42
CA THR A 42 -14.39 1.66 1.40
C THR A 42 -14.42 1.11 2.83
N GLY A 43 -13.69 0.03 3.09
CA GLY A 43 -13.79 -0.75 4.34
C GLY A 43 -12.98 -0.23 5.54
N ASP A 44 -12.06 0.72 5.32
CA ASP A 44 -11.12 1.30 6.29
C ASP A 44 -10.29 0.26 7.07
N ASP A 45 -10.06 -0.93 6.46
CA ASP A 45 -9.26 -2.00 7.07
C ASP A 45 -7.78 -1.85 6.68
N LEU A 46 -7.06 -1.02 7.43
CA LEU A 46 -5.66 -0.74 7.21
C LEU A 46 -4.76 -2.00 7.36
N LEU A 47 -5.10 -2.91 8.28
CA LEU A 47 -4.24 -4.06 8.59
C LEU A 47 -4.40 -5.26 7.65
N GLY A 48 -5.41 -5.30 6.77
CA GLY A 48 -5.58 -6.48 5.93
C GLY A 48 -6.32 -7.64 6.59
N LYS A 49 -6.97 -7.43 7.75
CA LYS A 49 -7.47 -8.52 8.59
C LYS A 49 -8.86 -9.03 8.19
N ARG A 50 -9.65 -8.26 7.45
CA ARG A 50 -10.96 -8.69 6.95
C ARG A 50 -10.81 -9.42 5.61
N GLU A 51 -11.42 -10.61 5.52
CA GLU A 51 -11.45 -11.41 4.28
C GLU A 51 -12.31 -10.77 3.20
N GLU A 52 -13.53 -10.32 3.56
CA GLU A 52 -14.41 -9.59 2.65
C GLU A 52 -14.32 -8.08 2.91
N ARG A 53 -14.05 -7.32 1.84
CA ARG A 53 -13.90 -5.87 1.87
C ARG A 53 -14.97 -5.25 1.00
N SER A 54 -15.66 -4.26 1.56
CA SER A 54 -16.65 -3.48 0.83
C SER A 54 -15.98 -2.78 -0.35
N THR A 55 -16.43 -3.13 -1.55
CA THR A 55 -16.07 -2.48 -2.81
C THR A 55 -17.29 -1.83 -3.41
N GLN A 56 -17.10 -0.64 -3.97
CA GLN A 56 -18.09 0.03 -4.78
C GLN A 56 -17.58 0.11 -6.22
N THR A 57 -18.36 -0.42 -7.14
CA THR A 57 -18.15 -0.23 -8.57
C THR A 57 -18.65 1.15 -8.96
N VAL A 58 -17.87 1.85 -9.78
CA VAL A 58 -18.17 3.20 -10.26
C VAL A 58 -18.45 3.17 -11.76
N GLN A 59 -19.44 3.94 -12.22
CA GLN A 59 -19.90 3.97 -13.61
C GLN A 59 -19.50 5.24 -14.38
N SER A 60 -19.10 6.32 -13.68
CA SER A 60 -18.69 7.59 -14.31
C SER A 60 -17.42 8.17 -13.65
N LEU A 61 -16.67 8.98 -14.40
CA LEU A 61 -15.50 9.70 -13.86
C LEU A 61 -15.90 10.64 -12.72
N ASP A 62 -17.03 11.33 -12.87
CA ASP A 62 -17.55 12.25 -11.85
C ASP A 62 -17.91 11.50 -10.56
N GLU A 63 -18.52 10.31 -10.68
CA GLU A 63 -18.80 9.45 -9.53
C GLU A 63 -17.50 8.95 -8.88
N LEU A 64 -16.46 8.63 -9.66
CA LEU A 64 -15.16 8.22 -9.13
C LEU A 64 -14.53 9.33 -8.29
N ILE A 65 -14.52 10.56 -8.83
CA ILE A 65 -13.99 11.75 -8.16
C ILE A 65 -14.83 12.07 -6.92
N ALA A 66 -16.15 12.06 -7.03
CA ALA A 66 -17.05 12.33 -5.90
C ALA A 66 -16.87 11.31 -4.78
N LEU A 67 -16.77 10.02 -5.12
CA LEU A 67 -16.51 8.95 -4.16
C LEU A 67 -15.14 9.15 -3.49
N ALA A 68 -14.09 9.38 -4.27
CA ALA A 68 -12.74 9.60 -3.75
C ALA A 68 -12.65 10.79 -2.79
N LYS A 69 -13.40 11.87 -3.06
CA LYS A 69 -13.55 13.02 -2.15
C LYS A 69 -14.29 12.69 -0.86
N SER A 70 -15.34 11.87 -0.95
CA SER A 70 -16.20 11.55 0.20
C SER A 70 -15.52 10.63 1.22
N LEU A 71 -14.50 9.90 0.80
CA LEU A 71 -13.81 8.92 1.63
C LEU A 71 -12.70 9.60 2.45
N SER A 72 -12.72 9.37 3.77
CA SER A 72 -11.60 9.73 4.65
C SER A 72 -10.32 8.96 4.28
N HIS A 73 -10.49 7.73 3.79
CA HIS A 73 -9.42 6.85 3.37
C HIS A 73 -9.88 5.98 2.18
N ILE A 74 -8.99 5.81 1.20
CA ILE A 74 -9.21 4.92 0.06
C ILE A 74 -8.43 3.64 0.32
N ASP A 75 -9.13 2.54 0.61
CA ASP A 75 -8.51 1.23 0.89
C ASP A 75 -7.84 0.64 -0.35
N GLN A 76 -8.54 0.73 -1.48
CA GLN A 76 -8.07 0.24 -2.76
C GLN A 76 -8.73 1.02 -3.87
N LEU A 77 -8.03 1.10 -4.99
CA LEU A 77 -8.52 1.67 -6.23
C LEU A 77 -8.03 0.77 -7.35
N SER A 78 -8.95 0.12 -8.05
CA SER A 78 -8.66 -0.63 -9.26
C SER A 78 -9.36 0.04 -10.42
N LEU A 79 -8.63 0.28 -11.50
CA LEU A 79 -9.13 0.83 -12.74
C LEU A 79 -8.68 -0.07 -13.88
N THR A 80 -9.64 -0.58 -14.65
CA THR A 80 -9.40 -1.40 -15.84
C THR A 80 -9.98 -0.67 -17.03
N ILE A 81 -9.20 -0.55 -18.09
CA ILE A 81 -9.58 0.10 -19.35
C ILE A 81 -9.33 -0.87 -20.49
N GLU A 82 -10.24 -0.86 -21.45
CA GLU A 82 -10.13 -1.57 -22.71
C GLU A 82 -10.30 -0.56 -23.84
N VAL A 83 -9.28 -0.45 -24.67
CA VAL A 83 -9.31 0.35 -25.90
C VAL A 83 -9.51 -0.64 -27.06
N PRO A 84 -10.66 -0.57 -27.77
CA PRO A 84 -10.96 -1.49 -28.86
C PRO A 84 -9.82 -1.58 -29.88
N ASP A 85 -9.54 -2.81 -30.33
CA ASP A 85 -8.49 -3.13 -31.31
C ASP A 85 -7.03 -2.81 -30.91
N GLN A 86 -6.82 -2.16 -29.77
CA GLN A 86 -5.50 -1.77 -29.28
C GLN A 86 -5.03 -2.67 -28.13
N GLY A 87 -5.75 -2.66 -27.01
CA GLY A 87 -5.26 -3.28 -25.78
C GLY A 87 -6.05 -2.98 -24.52
N THR A 88 -5.55 -3.47 -23.39
CA THR A 88 -6.09 -3.21 -22.05
C THR A 88 -5.05 -2.63 -21.12
N MET A 89 -5.51 -1.78 -20.20
CA MET A 89 -4.71 -1.18 -19.14
C MET A 89 -5.37 -1.51 -17.80
N ALA A 90 -4.56 -1.91 -16.82
CA ALA A 90 -5.01 -2.15 -15.46
C ALA A 90 -4.11 -1.40 -14.48
N LEU A 91 -4.72 -0.53 -13.68
CA LEU A 91 -4.10 0.18 -12.58
C LEU A 91 -4.71 -0.33 -11.29
N SER A 92 -3.89 -0.67 -10.31
CA SER A 92 -4.39 -1.11 -9.00
C SER A 92 -3.53 -0.54 -7.89
N PHE A 93 -4.20 0.10 -6.94
CA PHE A 93 -3.63 0.56 -5.68
C PHE A 93 -4.29 -0.18 -4.53
N LYS A 94 -3.45 -0.57 -3.58
CA LYS A 94 -3.79 -1.26 -2.36
C LYS A 94 -3.16 -0.49 -1.20
N ASN A 95 -4.01 0.10 -0.38
CA ASN A 95 -3.66 0.93 0.77
C ASN A 95 -3.87 0.15 2.08
N PHE A 96 -3.48 -1.13 2.10
CA PHE A 96 -3.50 -2.01 3.26
C PHE A 96 -2.39 -3.05 3.15
N VAL A 97 -1.95 -3.62 4.27
CA VAL A 97 -0.78 -4.52 4.27
C VAL A 97 -1.07 -5.82 3.49
N PRO A 98 -0.14 -6.30 2.65
CA PRO A 98 1.02 -5.58 2.10
C PRO A 98 0.60 -4.53 1.07
N VAL A 99 1.04 -3.29 1.30
CA VAL A 99 0.69 -2.13 0.47
C VAL A 99 1.32 -2.28 -0.93
N SER A 100 0.60 -1.87 -1.98
CA SER A 100 1.13 -1.93 -3.34
C SER A 100 0.42 -1.01 -4.33
N GLY A 101 1.16 -0.53 -5.33
CA GLY A 101 0.62 0.04 -6.56
C GLY A 101 1.18 -0.71 -7.76
N ARG A 102 0.34 -1.00 -8.75
CA ARG A 102 0.73 -1.71 -9.97
C ARG A 102 0.05 -1.12 -11.19
N ILE A 103 0.78 -1.12 -12.28
CA ILE A 103 0.29 -0.85 -13.63
C ILE A 103 0.64 -2.03 -14.52
N ILE A 104 -0.30 -2.44 -15.35
CA ILE A 104 -0.12 -3.43 -16.40
C ILE A 104 -0.77 -2.86 -17.65
N VAL A 105 -0.05 -2.87 -18.77
CA VAL A 105 -0.56 -2.50 -20.09
C VAL A 105 -0.31 -3.67 -21.01
N THR A 106 -1.34 -4.12 -21.72
CA THR A 106 -1.25 -5.21 -22.70
C THR A 106 -1.88 -4.77 -24.01
N GLY A 107 -1.33 -5.19 -25.13
CA GLY A 107 -1.84 -4.76 -26.43
C GLY A 107 -1.33 -5.58 -27.61
N GLN A 108 -1.82 -5.25 -28.79
CA GLN A 108 -1.41 -5.86 -30.06
C GLN A 108 -0.14 -5.26 -30.63
N GLU A 109 0.12 -3.98 -30.34
CA GLU A 109 1.28 -3.23 -30.83
C GLU A 109 2.22 -2.82 -29.69
N GLU A 110 3.50 -3.15 -29.80
CA GLU A 110 4.52 -2.86 -28.78
C GLU A 110 4.64 -1.35 -28.50
N LYS A 111 4.65 -0.54 -29.56
CA LYS A 111 4.79 0.91 -29.44
C LYS A 111 3.62 1.53 -28.66
N TRP A 112 2.40 1.10 -28.97
CA TRP A 112 1.22 1.56 -28.25
C TRP A 112 1.30 1.21 -26.75
N VAL A 113 1.72 -0.02 -26.44
CA VAL A 113 1.91 -0.47 -25.04
C VAL A 113 2.94 0.40 -24.33
N GLN A 114 4.11 0.65 -24.93
CA GLN A 114 5.17 1.48 -24.36
C GLN A 114 4.72 2.93 -24.15
N ASP A 115 4.12 3.56 -25.18
CA ASP A 115 3.66 4.95 -25.12
C ASP A 115 2.63 5.15 -23.99
N ARG A 116 1.66 4.24 -23.86
CA ARG A 116 0.62 4.27 -22.81
C ARG A 116 1.21 4.02 -21.43
N PHE A 117 2.09 3.03 -21.33
CA PHE A 117 2.76 2.68 -20.08
C PHE A 117 3.60 3.84 -19.55
N ASP A 118 4.43 4.45 -20.41
CA ASP A 118 5.30 5.57 -20.05
C ASP A 118 4.50 6.82 -19.68
N ALA A 119 3.42 7.12 -20.42
CA ALA A 119 2.54 8.25 -20.11
C ALA A 119 1.89 8.10 -18.71
N CYS A 120 1.36 6.92 -18.40
CA CYS A 120 0.77 6.63 -17.10
C CYS A 120 1.84 6.68 -15.99
N LEU A 121 2.99 6.05 -16.21
CA LEU A 121 4.06 5.98 -15.23
C LEU A 121 4.62 7.38 -14.92
N ALA A 122 4.80 8.22 -15.94
CA ALA A 122 5.20 9.62 -15.79
C ALA A 122 4.19 10.43 -14.97
N LEU A 123 2.89 10.23 -15.23
CA LEU A 123 1.81 10.91 -14.49
C LEU A 123 1.87 10.59 -12.99
N PHE A 124 1.99 9.31 -12.61
CA PHE A 124 2.07 8.92 -11.20
C PHE A 124 3.40 9.32 -10.54
N ASN A 125 4.53 9.24 -11.27
CA ASN A 125 5.82 9.69 -10.76
C ASN A 125 5.85 11.20 -10.49
N ALA A 126 5.16 12.01 -11.31
CA ALA A 126 5.04 13.45 -11.08
C ALA A 126 4.25 13.80 -9.80
N ARG A 127 3.53 12.84 -9.21
CA ARG A 127 2.74 12.97 -7.97
C ARG A 127 3.27 12.10 -6.84
N LYS A 128 4.47 11.55 -7.00
CA LYS A 128 5.13 10.67 -6.03
C LYS A 128 5.34 11.37 -4.70
N LYS A 129 5.13 10.62 -3.61
CA LYS A 129 5.54 10.97 -2.25
C LYS A 129 6.74 10.10 -1.90
N ASP A 130 7.94 10.69 -1.91
CA ASP A 130 9.19 9.96 -1.72
C ASP A 130 9.25 9.26 -0.37
N LEU A 131 8.88 9.96 0.71
CA LEU A 131 8.87 9.39 2.06
C LEU A 131 7.89 8.21 2.18
N ASN A 132 6.65 8.37 1.72
CA ASN A 132 5.66 7.30 1.77
C ASN A 132 6.14 6.10 0.93
N THR A 133 6.68 6.36 -0.26
CA THR A 133 7.24 5.31 -1.12
C THR A 133 8.38 4.56 -0.42
N LEU A 134 9.28 5.29 0.26
CA LEU A 134 10.38 4.72 1.03
C LEU A 134 9.87 3.81 2.16
N ILE A 135 8.89 4.28 2.94
CA ILE A 135 8.27 3.53 4.05
C ILE A 135 7.75 2.17 3.57
N TYR A 136 7.12 2.10 2.40
CA TYR A 136 6.55 0.86 1.87
C TYR A 136 7.49 0.06 0.97
N THR A 137 8.78 0.42 0.91
CA THR A 137 9.79 -0.51 0.37
C THR A 137 9.94 -1.71 1.29
N ARG A 138 10.46 -2.84 0.77
CA ARG A 138 10.73 -4.04 1.58
C ARG A 138 11.60 -3.73 2.79
N LEU A 139 12.58 -2.84 2.64
CA LEU A 139 13.48 -2.42 3.71
C LEU A 139 12.78 -1.46 4.69
N GLY A 140 12.15 -0.41 4.18
CA GLY A 140 11.44 0.56 5.02
C GLY A 140 10.35 -0.09 5.86
N PHE A 141 9.55 -0.97 5.24
CA PHE A 141 8.48 -1.65 5.94
C PHE A 141 9.02 -2.67 6.94
N GLY A 142 10.13 -3.36 6.64
CA GLY A 142 10.81 -4.24 7.58
C GLY A 142 11.33 -3.51 8.83
N VAL A 143 11.75 -2.24 8.69
CA VAL A 143 12.15 -1.41 9.85
C VAL A 143 10.95 -1.11 10.74
N VAL A 144 9.83 -0.68 10.14
CA VAL A 144 8.59 -0.34 10.87
C VAL A 144 7.95 -1.57 11.51
N GLN A 145 7.84 -2.67 10.76
CA GLN A 145 7.17 -3.90 11.19
C GLN A 145 8.00 -4.70 12.19
N THR A 146 9.33 -4.71 12.06
CA THR A 146 10.17 -5.67 12.79
C THR A 146 11.24 -5.00 13.62
N VAL A 147 12.11 -4.18 13.01
CA VAL A 147 13.30 -3.65 13.71
C VAL A 147 12.92 -2.77 14.89
N ILE A 148 12.05 -1.77 14.69
CA ILE A 148 11.64 -0.86 15.75
C ILE A 148 10.87 -1.61 16.87
N PRO A 149 9.82 -2.41 16.58
CA PRO A 149 9.11 -3.14 17.62
C PRO A 149 9.98 -4.11 18.40
N LEU A 150 10.80 -4.91 17.71
CA LEU A 150 11.62 -5.92 18.35
C LEU A 150 12.70 -5.27 19.22
N SER A 151 13.39 -4.26 18.71
CA SER A 151 14.47 -3.59 19.45
C SER A 151 13.94 -2.83 20.65
N SER A 152 12.83 -2.10 20.49
CA SER A 152 12.22 -1.35 21.60
C SER A 152 11.72 -2.28 22.71
N MET A 153 11.02 -3.36 22.36
CA MET A 153 10.50 -4.30 23.36
C MET A 153 11.61 -5.12 24.01
N PHE A 154 12.67 -5.47 23.27
CA PHE A 154 13.84 -6.11 23.85
C PHE A 154 14.47 -5.21 24.93
N VAL A 155 14.70 -3.93 24.64
CA VAL A 155 15.26 -2.98 25.63
C VAL A 155 14.35 -2.87 26.84
N VAL A 156 13.04 -2.70 26.65
CA VAL A 156 12.07 -2.58 27.75
C VAL A 156 12.05 -3.83 28.63
N VAL A 157 11.99 -5.03 28.04
CA VAL A 157 11.95 -6.29 28.79
C VAL A 157 13.26 -6.55 29.51
N MET A 158 14.41 -6.27 28.88
CA MET A 158 15.72 -6.44 29.51
C MET A 158 15.92 -5.48 30.68
N LEU A 159 15.49 -4.22 30.55
CA LEU A 159 15.51 -3.27 31.66
C LEU A 159 14.59 -3.72 32.81
N ALA A 160 13.39 -4.19 32.50
CA ALA A 160 12.46 -4.71 33.51
C ALA A 160 13.05 -5.94 34.24
N ALA A 161 13.62 -6.89 33.50
CA ALA A 161 14.30 -8.05 34.08
C ALA A 161 15.50 -7.63 34.95
N GLY A 162 16.31 -6.69 34.46
CA GLY A 162 17.46 -6.15 35.18
C GLY A 162 17.13 -5.34 36.43
N LEU A 163 15.89 -4.84 36.57
CA LEU A 163 15.45 -4.11 37.76
C LEU A 163 14.65 -4.99 38.73
N LEU A 164 13.84 -5.91 38.22
CA LEU A 164 12.88 -6.68 39.02
C LEU A 164 13.40 -8.03 39.49
N ILE A 165 14.43 -8.58 38.84
CA ILE A 165 14.95 -9.91 39.18
C ILE A 165 16.11 -9.75 40.16
N PRO A 166 16.00 -10.23 41.41
CA PRO A 166 17.07 -10.18 42.39
C PRO A 166 18.39 -10.80 41.90
N ALA A 167 19.51 -10.29 42.39
CA ALA A 167 20.83 -10.75 41.97
C ALA A 167 21.05 -12.24 42.29
N GLU A 168 20.49 -12.75 43.39
CA GLU A 168 20.65 -14.15 43.78
C GLU A 168 20.06 -15.11 42.74
N ILE A 169 18.92 -14.72 42.14
CA ILE A 169 18.23 -15.53 41.14
C ILE A 169 19.01 -15.53 39.81
N ARG A 170 19.75 -14.45 39.49
CA ARG A 170 20.54 -14.35 38.25
C ARG A 170 21.73 -15.30 38.20
N HIS A 171 22.20 -15.78 39.35
CA HIS A 171 23.29 -16.76 39.44
C HIS A 171 22.79 -18.19 39.62
N SER A 172 21.48 -18.42 39.54
CA SER A 172 20.86 -19.73 39.71
C SER A 172 20.44 -20.37 38.38
N GLU A 173 20.10 -21.66 38.40
CA GLU A 173 19.57 -22.39 37.25
C GLU A 173 18.25 -21.80 36.69
N TRP A 174 17.54 -21.01 37.49
CA TRP A 174 16.33 -20.30 37.07
C TRP A 174 16.57 -19.23 35.99
N LEU A 175 17.81 -18.78 35.80
CA LEU A 175 18.16 -17.81 34.78
C LEU A 175 17.74 -18.26 33.37
N TRP A 176 17.81 -19.55 33.06
CA TRP A 176 17.38 -20.09 31.77
C TRP A 176 15.88 -19.92 31.54
N TRP A 177 15.07 -20.23 32.55
CA TRP A 177 13.61 -20.05 32.49
C TRP A 177 13.22 -18.58 32.40
N ILE A 178 13.91 -17.71 33.13
CA ILE A 178 13.76 -16.26 33.02
C ILE A 178 14.09 -15.79 31.60
N THR A 179 15.19 -16.24 31.04
CA THR A 179 15.60 -15.87 29.68
C THR A 179 14.55 -16.32 28.67
N ALA A 180 14.09 -17.58 28.75
CA ALA A 180 13.03 -18.08 27.89
C ALA A 180 11.74 -17.25 28.02
N ALA A 181 11.32 -16.93 29.24
CA ALA A 181 10.14 -16.09 29.50
C ALA A 181 10.31 -14.68 28.91
N THR A 182 11.46 -14.04 29.11
CA THR A 182 11.74 -12.70 28.56
C THR A 182 11.73 -12.69 27.03
N VAL A 183 12.22 -13.74 26.36
CA VAL A 183 12.13 -13.86 24.90
C VAL A 183 10.67 -13.95 24.44
N VAL A 184 9.87 -14.81 25.05
CA VAL A 184 8.44 -14.97 24.70
C VAL A 184 7.68 -13.65 24.90
N ILE A 185 7.89 -12.99 26.04
CA ILE A 185 7.27 -11.69 26.36
C ILE A 185 7.70 -10.63 25.35
N THR A 186 9.00 -10.55 25.04
CA THR A 186 9.55 -9.60 24.05
C THR A 186 8.87 -9.77 22.70
N LEU A 187 8.78 -11.00 22.20
CA LEU A 187 8.14 -11.29 20.91
C LEU A 187 6.65 -10.90 20.94
N ARG A 188 5.92 -11.24 22.00
CA ARG A 188 4.49 -10.93 22.11
C ARG A 188 4.22 -9.42 22.15
N LEU A 189 5.02 -8.69 22.91
CA LEU A 189 4.93 -7.23 22.97
C LEU A 189 5.34 -6.60 21.63
N ALA A 190 6.39 -7.12 20.99
CA ALA A 190 6.84 -6.63 19.69
C ALA A 190 5.75 -6.75 18.63
N TYR A 191 4.99 -7.85 18.59
CA TYR A 191 3.82 -7.95 17.69
C TYR A 191 2.78 -6.86 17.96
N THR A 192 2.49 -6.57 19.23
CA THR A 192 1.51 -5.55 19.61
C THR A 192 1.97 -4.14 19.21
N VAL A 193 3.25 -3.84 19.39
CA VAL A 193 3.84 -2.57 18.98
C VAL A 193 3.91 -2.47 17.45
N SER A 194 4.21 -3.57 16.76
CA SER A 194 4.23 -3.66 15.30
C SER A 194 2.89 -3.27 14.70
N ASP A 195 1.78 -3.89 15.14
CA ASP A 195 0.43 -3.58 14.67
C ASP A 195 0.09 -2.09 14.87
N LYS A 196 0.44 -1.51 16.02
CA LYS A 196 0.22 -0.09 16.31
C LYS A 196 1.05 0.83 15.41
N LEU A 197 2.31 0.48 15.17
CA LEU A 197 3.17 1.25 14.28
C LEU A 197 2.71 1.18 12.82
N ILE A 198 2.27 0.02 12.36
CA ILE A 198 1.69 -0.14 11.02
C ILE A 198 0.45 0.76 10.88
N LEU A 199 -0.50 0.65 11.82
CA LEU A 199 -1.71 1.50 11.83
C LEU A 199 -1.36 2.98 11.81
N TYR A 200 -0.39 3.40 12.64
CA TYR A 200 0.09 4.77 12.67
C TYR A 200 0.68 5.20 11.33
N CYS A 201 1.56 4.39 10.74
CA CYS A 201 2.17 4.68 9.45
C CYS A 201 1.12 4.79 8.34
N MET A 202 0.11 3.94 8.36
CA MET A 202 -0.94 3.92 7.36
C MET A 202 -1.91 5.09 7.46
N ALA A 203 -2.27 5.50 8.68
CA ALA A 203 -3.11 6.66 8.90
C ALA A 203 -2.40 7.97 8.50
N ASN A 204 -1.11 8.10 8.80
CA ASN A 204 -0.36 9.35 8.61
C ASN A 204 0.36 9.43 7.26
N TYR A 205 0.81 8.29 6.74
CA TYR A 205 1.55 8.15 5.49
C TYR A 205 0.89 7.10 4.60
N PRO A 206 -0.39 7.26 4.22
CA PRO A 206 -1.06 6.31 3.34
C PRO A 206 -0.35 6.24 1.97
N TYR A 207 -0.48 5.11 1.29
CA TYR A 207 0.12 4.87 -0.01
C TYR A 207 -0.54 5.70 -1.11
N ILE A 208 -1.86 5.79 -1.06
CA ILE A 208 -2.65 6.73 -1.85
C ILE A 208 -3.46 7.61 -0.90
N LYS A 209 -3.57 8.89 -1.24
CA LYS A 209 -4.37 9.86 -0.48
C LYS A 209 -5.07 10.81 -1.43
N TRP A 210 -6.36 11.02 -1.24
CA TRP A 210 -7.05 12.13 -1.88
C TRP A 210 -6.52 13.47 -1.34
N GLN A 211 -6.24 14.41 -2.24
CA GLN A 211 -5.84 15.77 -1.88
C GLN A 211 -6.84 16.75 -2.51
N GLU A 212 -7.57 17.45 -1.64
CA GLU A 212 -8.31 18.65 -2.03
C GLU A 212 -7.29 19.70 -2.47
N ARG A 213 -7.28 19.99 -3.76
CA ARG A 213 -6.49 21.05 -4.38
C ARG A 213 -7.43 21.99 -5.10
#